data_AF-A0A0S8DZJ3-F1
#
_entry.id   AF-A0A0S8DZJ3-F1
#
_cell.length_a   1.000
_cell.length_b   1.000
_cell.length_c   1.000
_cell.angle_alpha   90.00
_cell.angle_beta   90.00
_cell.angle_gamma   90.00
#
_symmetry.space_group_name_H-M   'P 1'
#
loop_
_entity.id
_entity.type
_entity.pdbx_description
1 polymer ?
#
loop_
_entity_poly.entity_id
_entity_poly.type
_entity_poly.pdbx_seq_one_letter_code
_entity_poly.pdbx_strand_id
1 'polypeptide(L)'
;MKKVALLFLAVYSGLISGVVPSASAANPSGGFAFTDKVVLAYYYIWYDEGKWIKTAAEGGRREGLEGLHPLVGAYNSWDPTIIDKHLEQMNRALIDAVAVSWWYDTKANGTNDILDTVFEKAAARGLKVTIDYEHGRAELQTVNHDLFYFLNRYKDHPAMLKVEGRPVVMIWTAWAHTPAQWQGVFDKLEKAGINAFPIMSGSYQNGRGRSYLGPFRSLADFMKTMRGHIDEYNRTKGLENGKPAQHHATISPGYDETRNPGRKTSGGGYKGAGWKDRTKFGVNYPDNPDGAYYRGTFEAAMSSNPDWLHISTFNELYEFSHIEATFEHGYKYIDLTAEFVREFKGLKQQRQEGRAGANTD
;
A
#
# COMPACT_ATOMS: atom_id res chain seq x y z
N MET A 1 34.76 -23.31 -69.43
CA MET A 1 34.92 -24.34 -68.37
C MET A 1 35.00 -23.65 -67.01
N LYS A 2 34.44 -24.31 -65.99
CA LYS A 2 34.26 -23.91 -64.57
C LYS A 2 33.00 -23.07 -64.29
N LYS A 3 31.90 -23.80 -64.07
CA LYS A 3 30.71 -23.37 -63.33
C LYS A 3 31.05 -23.36 -61.84
N VAL A 4 30.73 -22.29 -61.13
CA VAL A 4 30.67 -22.27 -59.66
C VAL A 4 29.26 -21.83 -59.30
N ALA A 5 28.56 -22.72 -58.60
CA ALA A 5 27.21 -22.50 -58.09
C ALA A 5 27.31 -21.70 -56.78
N LEU A 6 26.55 -20.60 -56.67
CA LEU A 6 26.28 -19.95 -55.38
C LEU A 6 24.99 -20.54 -54.80
N LEU A 7 25.11 -21.14 -53.62
CA LEU A 7 23.99 -21.45 -52.73
C LEU A 7 23.43 -20.13 -52.16
N PHE A 8 22.14 -19.91 -52.32
CA PHE A 8 21.40 -18.93 -51.52
C PHE A 8 20.86 -19.61 -50.26
N LEU A 9 21.35 -19.21 -49.09
CA LEU A 9 20.73 -19.55 -47.81
C LEU A 9 19.48 -18.66 -47.62
N ALA A 10 18.30 -19.29 -47.62
CA ALA A 10 17.06 -18.63 -47.22
C ALA A 10 17.02 -18.53 -45.69
N VAL A 11 17.09 -17.33 -45.15
CA VAL A 11 16.84 -17.07 -43.72
C VAL A 11 15.33 -17.02 -43.51
N TYR A 12 14.78 -18.08 -42.90
CA TYR A 12 13.39 -18.11 -42.43
C TYR A 12 13.27 -17.28 -41.15
N SER A 13 12.73 -16.07 -41.26
CA SER A 13 12.29 -15.26 -40.11
C SER A 13 10.94 -15.77 -39.61
N GLY A 14 10.96 -16.77 -38.75
CA GLY A 14 9.78 -17.22 -38.00
C GLY A 14 9.40 -16.19 -36.93
N LEU A 15 8.36 -15.39 -37.19
CA LEU A 15 7.67 -14.60 -36.18
C LEU A 15 6.94 -15.55 -35.23
N ILE A 16 7.57 -15.87 -34.10
CA ILE A 16 6.88 -16.49 -32.97
C ILE A 16 6.14 -15.36 -32.25
N SER A 17 4.89 -15.14 -32.62
CA SER A 17 3.93 -14.35 -31.83
C SER A 17 3.66 -15.12 -30.54
N GLY A 18 4.48 -14.89 -29.53
CA GLY A 18 4.21 -15.31 -28.16
C GLY A 18 3.00 -14.51 -27.66
N VAL A 19 1.82 -15.11 -27.75
CA VAL A 19 0.63 -14.62 -27.06
C VAL A 19 0.92 -14.73 -25.57
N VAL A 20 1.30 -13.61 -24.96
CA VAL A 20 1.23 -13.47 -23.51
C VAL A 20 -0.24 -13.68 -23.16
N PRO A 21 -0.59 -14.62 -22.25
CA PRO A 21 -1.96 -14.72 -21.79
C PRO A 21 -2.26 -13.43 -21.02
N SER A 22 -2.92 -12.47 -21.67
CA SER A 22 -3.64 -11.43 -20.96
C SER A 22 -4.66 -12.15 -20.09
N ALA A 23 -4.47 -12.07 -18.78
CA ALA A 23 -5.54 -12.34 -17.84
C ALA A 23 -6.79 -11.64 -18.37
N SER A 24 -7.89 -12.39 -18.52
CA SER A 24 -9.20 -11.86 -18.90
C SER A 24 -9.39 -10.55 -18.14
N ALA A 25 -9.39 -9.42 -18.85
CA ALA A 25 -9.47 -8.11 -18.22
C ALA A 25 -10.74 -8.11 -17.38
N ALA A 26 -10.58 -8.13 -16.05
CA ALA A 26 -11.67 -7.99 -15.12
C ALA A 26 -12.50 -6.79 -15.60
N ASN A 27 -13.82 -6.96 -15.69
CA ASN A 27 -14.72 -5.91 -16.14
C ASN A 27 -14.35 -4.63 -15.35
N PRO A 28 -13.76 -3.59 -15.98
CA PRO A 28 -13.15 -2.49 -15.24
C PRO A 28 -14.18 -1.70 -14.42
N SER A 29 -15.46 -1.87 -14.74
CA SER A 29 -16.57 -1.36 -13.93
C SER A 29 -16.72 -2.08 -12.59
N GLY A 30 -16.46 -3.40 -12.53
CA GLY A 30 -16.69 -4.26 -11.36
C GLY A 30 -15.49 -4.42 -10.42
N GLY A 31 -14.25 -4.26 -10.90
CA GLY A 31 -13.07 -4.42 -10.05
C GLY A 31 -12.89 -5.83 -9.48
N PHE A 32 -12.41 -5.92 -8.23
CA PHE A 32 -12.17 -7.18 -7.52
C PHE A 32 -13.48 -7.82 -7.02
N ALA A 33 -13.54 -9.14 -6.98
CA ALA A 33 -14.56 -9.84 -6.23
C ALA A 33 -14.33 -9.65 -4.72
N PHE A 34 -15.40 -9.77 -3.92
CA PHE A 34 -15.28 -9.62 -2.47
C PHE A 34 -14.35 -10.65 -1.81
N THR A 35 -14.16 -11.81 -2.43
CA THR A 35 -13.27 -12.87 -1.93
C THR A 35 -11.86 -12.81 -2.52
N ASP A 36 -11.57 -11.84 -3.38
CA ASP A 36 -10.23 -11.70 -3.95
C ASP A 36 -9.24 -11.24 -2.89
N LYS A 37 -8.04 -11.82 -2.95
CA LYS A 37 -6.89 -11.41 -2.15
C LYS A 37 -6.24 -10.19 -2.75
N VAL A 38 -6.44 -9.03 -2.14
CA VAL A 38 -5.89 -7.75 -2.59
C VAL A 38 -4.70 -7.35 -1.72
N VAL A 39 -3.65 -6.84 -2.37
CA VAL A 39 -2.49 -6.26 -1.72
C VAL A 39 -2.42 -4.77 -2.05
N LEU A 40 -2.41 -3.93 -1.01
CA LEU A 40 -2.26 -2.48 -1.17
C LEU A 40 -1.08 -1.93 -0.37
N ALA A 41 -0.54 -0.80 -0.81
CA ALA A 41 0.48 -0.07 -0.05
C ALA A 41 0.02 1.37 0.25
N TYR A 42 0.28 1.83 1.48
CA TYR A 42 0.08 3.23 1.85
C TYR A 42 1.12 4.11 1.14
N TYR A 43 0.68 5.18 0.48
CA TYR A 43 1.50 6.03 -0.37
C TYR A 43 1.33 7.51 0.01
N TYR A 44 2.45 8.19 0.27
CA TYR A 44 2.49 9.55 0.78
C TYR A 44 2.98 10.51 -0.30
N ILE A 45 2.12 11.47 -0.63
CA ILE A 45 2.32 12.44 -1.72
C ILE A 45 2.72 13.83 -1.21
N TRP A 46 3.44 13.87 -0.08
CA TRP A 46 3.72 15.11 0.64
C TRP A 46 5.20 15.52 0.65
N TYR A 47 6.05 14.96 -0.20
CA TYR A 47 7.46 15.35 -0.26
C TYR A 47 7.68 16.52 -1.22
N ASP A 48 8.59 17.41 -0.85
CA ASP A 48 9.09 18.49 -1.68
C ASP A 48 10.59 18.64 -1.45
N GLU A 49 11.31 19.19 -2.42
CA GLU A 49 12.77 19.36 -2.39
C GLU A 49 13.26 20.04 -1.09
N GLY A 50 12.48 21.02 -0.59
CA GLY A 50 12.76 21.73 0.65
C GLY A 50 12.84 20.82 1.87
N LYS A 51 12.04 19.75 1.93
CA LYS A 51 12.10 18.76 3.03
C LYS A 51 13.43 18.01 3.07
N TRP A 52 14.11 17.86 1.94
CA TRP A 52 15.39 17.15 1.85
C TRP A 52 16.59 18.05 2.14
N ILE A 53 16.53 19.33 1.72
CA ILE A 53 17.70 20.22 1.76
C ILE A 53 17.67 21.18 2.95
N LYS A 54 16.48 21.62 3.39
CA LYS A 54 16.31 22.63 4.43
C LYS A 54 16.17 22.00 5.82
N THR A 55 16.80 22.63 6.80
CA THR A 55 16.63 22.34 8.22
C THR A 55 15.23 22.67 8.70
N ALA A 56 14.84 22.15 9.86
CA ALA A 56 13.61 22.56 10.52
C ALA A 56 13.53 24.08 10.77
N ALA A 57 14.66 24.73 11.08
CA ALA A 57 14.73 26.17 11.30
C ALA A 57 14.45 27.00 10.03
N GLU A 58 14.72 26.41 8.86
CA GLU A 58 14.47 27.00 7.53
C GLU A 58 13.10 26.61 6.95
N GLY A 59 12.26 25.94 7.75
CA GLY A 59 10.95 25.45 7.34
C GLY A 59 10.97 24.11 6.58
N GLY A 60 12.12 23.43 6.53
CA GLY A 60 12.25 22.08 6.01
C GLY A 60 12.11 21.00 7.08
N ARG A 61 12.59 19.79 6.76
CA ARG A 61 12.55 18.61 7.65
C ARG A 61 13.74 17.66 7.45
N ARG A 62 14.87 18.18 6.96
CA ARG A 62 16.04 17.38 6.56
C ARG A 62 16.50 16.41 7.65
N GLU A 63 16.50 16.85 8.90
CA GLU A 63 16.95 16.06 10.06
C GLU A 63 16.11 14.78 10.26
N GLY A 64 14.83 14.81 9.87
CA GLY A 64 13.95 13.65 9.92
C GLY A 64 14.24 12.60 8.85
N LEU A 65 15.02 12.96 7.82
CA LEU A 65 15.36 12.12 6.67
C LEU A 65 16.85 11.78 6.61
N GLU A 66 17.63 12.18 7.62
CA GLU A 66 19.07 11.89 7.68
C GLU A 66 19.32 10.39 7.52
N GLY A 67 20.27 10.00 6.67
CA GLY A 67 20.60 8.60 6.41
C GLY A 67 19.58 7.83 5.56
N LEU A 68 18.62 8.51 4.92
CA LEU A 68 17.77 7.94 3.88
C LEU A 68 18.05 8.61 2.53
N HIS A 69 18.40 7.80 1.54
CA HIS A 69 18.64 8.28 0.19
C HIS A 69 17.80 7.47 -0.80
N PRO A 70 16.60 7.93 -1.17
CA PRO A 70 15.82 7.26 -2.20
C PRO A 70 16.62 7.13 -3.49
N LEU A 71 16.50 5.99 -4.18
CA LEU A 71 17.17 5.79 -5.47
C LEU A 71 16.67 6.78 -6.53
N VAL A 72 15.46 7.31 -6.35
CA VAL A 72 14.87 8.32 -7.23
C VAL A 72 15.37 9.75 -6.92
N GLY A 73 16.23 9.92 -5.91
CA GLY A 73 16.81 11.19 -5.47
C GLY A 73 15.97 11.93 -4.42
N ALA A 74 16.36 13.16 -4.09
CA ALA A 74 15.47 14.08 -3.39
C ALA A 74 14.38 14.53 -4.36
N TYR A 75 13.11 14.35 -4.00
CA TYR A 75 12.01 14.50 -4.95
C TYR A 75 10.88 15.40 -4.48
N ASN A 76 10.17 15.91 -5.48
CA ASN A 76 8.86 16.55 -5.33
C ASN A 76 7.78 15.53 -5.65
N SER A 77 6.80 15.35 -4.77
CA SER A 77 5.71 14.38 -4.95
C SER A 77 4.77 14.71 -6.12
N TRP A 78 4.77 15.95 -6.60
CA TRP A 78 4.00 16.37 -7.78
C TRP A 78 4.75 16.15 -9.11
N ASP A 79 6.00 15.67 -9.09
CA ASP A 79 6.72 15.37 -10.32
C ASP A 79 6.16 14.07 -10.95
N PRO A 80 5.57 14.12 -12.16
CA PRO A 80 4.98 12.96 -12.81
C PRO A 80 5.99 11.86 -13.12
N THR A 81 7.28 12.18 -13.25
CA THR A 81 8.38 11.21 -13.45
C THR A 81 8.69 10.44 -12.17
N ILE A 82 8.56 11.10 -11.02
CA ILE A 82 8.75 10.47 -9.70
C ILE A 82 7.58 9.53 -9.41
N ILE A 83 6.35 9.99 -9.64
CA ILE A 83 5.15 9.14 -9.54
C ILE A 83 5.29 7.91 -10.44
N ASP A 84 5.74 8.07 -11.68
CA ASP A 84 6.02 6.99 -12.64
C ASP A 84 6.94 5.91 -12.02
N LYS A 85 8.08 6.33 -11.49
CA LYS A 85 9.10 5.46 -10.89
C LYS A 85 8.57 4.76 -9.64
N HIS A 86 7.78 5.44 -8.82
CA HIS A 86 7.16 4.84 -7.64
C HIS A 86 6.17 3.73 -8.02
N LEU A 87 5.29 4.01 -8.98
CA LEU A 87 4.33 3.02 -9.47
C LEU A 87 5.03 1.83 -10.15
N GLU A 88 6.17 2.03 -10.81
CA GLU A 88 7.00 0.94 -11.33
C GLU A 88 7.59 0.05 -10.25
N GLN A 89 8.07 0.63 -9.14
CA GLN A 89 8.52 -0.14 -7.99
C GLN A 89 7.37 -0.95 -7.37
N MET A 90 6.16 -0.38 -7.28
CA MET A 90 4.98 -1.08 -6.78
C MET A 90 4.55 -2.24 -7.69
N ASN A 91 4.62 -2.04 -9.01
CA ASN A 91 4.41 -3.13 -9.98
C ASN A 91 5.45 -4.25 -9.82
N ARG A 92 6.73 -3.91 -9.62
CA ARG A 92 7.78 -4.90 -9.32
C ARG A 92 7.48 -5.67 -8.02
N ALA A 93 6.92 -4.99 -7.03
CA ALA A 93 6.45 -5.58 -5.78
C ALA A 93 5.15 -6.39 -5.92
N LEU A 94 4.54 -6.45 -7.10
CA LEU A 94 3.25 -7.10 -7.39
C LEU A 94 2.06 -6.55 -6.57
N ILE A 95 2.16 -5.29 -6.14
CA ILE A 95 1.07 -4.59 -5.43
C ILE A 95 -0.10 -4.37 -6.39
N ASP A 96 -1.33 -4.55 -5.93
CA ASP A 96 -2.54 -4.33 -6.74
C ASP A 96 -3.00 -2.88 -6.71
N ALA A 97 -2.87 -2.24 -5.56
CA ALA A 97 -3.45 -0.93 -5.31
C ALA A 97 -2.58 -0.02 -4.43
N VAL A 98 -2.74 1.28 -4.60
CA VAL A 98 -2.16 2.30 -3.73
C VAL A 98 -3.25 2.97 -2.91
N ALA A 99 -3.00 3.13 -1.62
CA ALA A 99 -3.82 3.94 -0.72
C ALA A 99 -3.11 5.27 -0.49
N VAL A 100 -3.53 6.30 -1.23
CA VAL A 100 -2.89 7.62 -1.20
C VAL A 100 -3.33 8.37 0.04
N SER A 101 -2.39 8.73 0.92
CA SER A 101 -2.63 9.67 2.03
C SER A 101 -3.13 10.99 1.46
N TRP A 102 -4.38 11.34 1.78
CA TRP A 102 -5.09 12.41 1.09
C TRP A 102 -6.05 13.18 2.00
N TRP A 103 -6.12 14.49 1.76
CA TRP A 103 -7.16 15.39 2.23
C TRP A 103 -7.56 16.33 1.08
N TYR A 104 -8.70 17.02 1.18
CA TYR A 104 -9.06 17.99 0.15
C TYR A 104 -8.16 19.22 0.19
N ASP A 105 -7.39 19.46 -0.87
CA ASP A 105 -6.59 20.69 -1.07
C ASP A 105 -6.54 21.08 -2.55
N THR A 106 -6.99 22.30 -2.85
CA THR A 106 -7.12 22.84 -4.21
C THR A 106 -5.90 23.65 -4.67
N LYS A 107 -4.88 23.79 -3.83
CA LYS A 107 -3.64 24.47 -4.21
C LYS A 107 -2.94 23.72 -5.34
N ALA A 108 -2.20 24.46 -6.17
CA ALA A 108 -1.26 23.85 -7.12
C ALA A 108 -0.25 23.00 -6.36
N ASN A 109 0.05 21.81 -6.88
CA ASN A 109 0.83 20.78 -6.20
C ASN A 109 0.24 20.34 -4.84
N GLY A 110 -1.04 20.62 -4.61
CA GLY A 110 -1.81 20.11 -3.48
C GLY A 110 -2.25 18.66 -3.72
N THR A 111 -2.82 18.05 -2.69
CA THR A 111 -3.24 16.65 -2.71
C THR A 111 -4.26 16.32 -3.79
N ASN A 112 -5.15 17.25 -4.19
CA ASN A 112 -6.08 17.01 -5.30
C ASN A 112 -5.35 16.89 -6.64
N ASP A 113 -4.45 17.84 -6.92
CA ASP A 113 -3.67 17.94 -8.16
C ASP A 113 -2.71 16.75 -8.32
N ILE A 114 -2.01 16.38 -7.24
CA ILE A 114 -1.12 15.22 -7.28
C ILE A 114 -1.92 13.92 -7.45
N LEU A 115 -3.08 13.80 -6.80
CA LEU A 115 -3.92 12.60 -6.89
C LEU A 115 -4.45 12.39 -8.33
N ASP A 116 -4.82 13.45 -9.05
CA ASP A 116 -5.16 13.36 -10.47
C ASP A 116 -4.04 12.70 -11.27
N THR A 117 -2.80 13.18 -11.08
CA THR A 117 -1.62 12.62 -11.76
C THR A 117 -1.39 11.16 -11.37
N VAL A 118 -1.59 10.79 -10.10
CA VAL A 118 -1.48 9.39 -9.65
C VAL A 118 -2.51 8.50 -10.34
N PHE A 119 -3.77 8.92 -10.46
CA PHE A 119 -4.81 8.16 -11.16
C PHE A 119 -4.47 7.95 -12.64
N GLU A 120 -4.03 9.00 -13.34
CA GLU A 120 -3.62 8.91 -14.74
C GLU A 120 -2.46 7.92 -14.94
N LYS A 121 -1.41 8.04 -14.13
CA LYS A 121 -0.21 7.19 -14.22
C LYS A 121 -0.47 5.75 -13.79
N ALA A 122 -1.36 5.52 -12.83
CA ALA A 122 -1.75 4.19 -12.37
C ALA A 122 -2.58 3.44 -13.42
N ALA A 123 -3.49 4.13 -14.11
CA ALA A 123 -4.29 3.54 -15.18
C ALA A 123 -3.41 2.95 -16.30
N ALA A 124 -2.38 3.67 -16.71
CA ALA A 124 -1.42 3.22 -17.72
C ALA A 124 -0.61 1.98 -17.31
N ARG A 125 -0.60 1.66 -16.01
CA ARG A 125 0.22 0.60 -15.39
C ARG A 125 -0.57 -0.57 -14.83
N GLY A 126 -1.89 -0.54 -14.95
CA GLY A 126 -2.77 -1.57 -14.39
C GLY A 126 -2.90 -1.54 -12.86
N LEU A 127 -2.36 -0.52 -12.19
CA LEU A 127 -2.49 -0.33 -10.74
C LEU A 127 -3.83 0.31 -10.40
N LYS A 128 -4.37 -0.05 -9.23
CA LYS A 128 -5.56 0.58 -8.67
C LYS A 128 -5.20 1.65 -7.64
N VAL A 129 -6.12 2.59 -7.41
CA VAL A 129 -5.93 3.75 -6.53
C VAL A 129 -7.16 3.88 -5.64
N THR A 130 -6.92 4.07 -4.35
CA THR A 130 -7.88 4.57 -3.35
C THR A 130 -7.18 5.66 -2.54
N ILE A 131 -7.94 6.35 -1.68
CA ILE A 131 -7.38 7.23 -0.65
C ILE A 131 -7.30 6.51 0.70
N ASP A 132 -6.31 6.90 1.51
CA ASP A 132 -6.32 6.86 2.97
C ASP A 132 -6.63 8.28 3.47
N TYR A 133 -7.90 8.52 3.80
CA TYR A 133 -8.44 9.84 4.09
C TYR A 133 -7.98 10.34 5.47
N GLU A 134 -7.05 11.29 5.48
CA GLU A 134 -6.35 11.81 6.66
C GLU A 134 -7.27 12.65 7.57
N HIS A 135 -8.32 13.24 7.01
CA HIS A 135 -9.26 14.10 7.74
C HIS A 135 -10.44 13.33 8.36
N GLY A 136 -10.27 12.04 8.69
CA GLY A 136 -11.29 11.26 9.39
C GLY A 136 -11.69 11.83 10.76
N ARG A 137 -10.84 12.67 11.37
CA ARG A 137 -11.10 13.42 12.61
C ARG A 137 -11.78 14.78 12.43
N ALA A 138 -11.89 15.27 11.20
CA ALA A 138 -12.51 16.56 10.94
C ALA A 138 -14.01 16.52 11.27
N GLU A 139 -14.62 17.71 11.37
CA GLU A 139 -16.06 17.84 11.52
C GLU A 139 -16.80 17.09 10.40
N LEU A 140 -17.96 16.49 10.72
CA LEU A 140 -18.69 15.66 9.76
C LEU A 140 -19.05 16.40 8.46
N GLN A 141 -19.21 17.73 8.50
CA GLN A 141 -19.44 18.51 7.28
C GLN A 141 -18.24 18.46 6.33
N THR A 142 -17.01 18.61 6.84
CA THR A 142 -15.78 18.46 6.06
C THR A 142 -15.64 17.03 5.55
N VAL A 143 -15.87 16.03 6.40
CA VAL A 143 -15.85 14.61 5.99
C VAL A 143 -16.82 14.34 4.85
N ASN A 144 -18.07 14.81 4.96
CA ASN A 144 -19.05 14.65 3.89
C ASN A 144 -18.56 15.34 2.61
N HIS A 145 -18.15 16.60 2.69
CA HIS A 145 -17.66 17.37 1.54
C HIS A 145 -16.53 16.63 0.81
N ASP A 146 -15.50 16.21 1.53
CA ASP A 146 -14.29 15.62 0.96
C ASP A 146 -14.58 14.25 0.31
N LEU A 147 -15.38 13.40 0.97
CA LEU A 147 -15.78 12.11 0.39
C LEU A 147 -16.69 12.26 -0.82
N PHE A 148 -17.62 13.22 -0.81
CA PHE A 148 -18.43 13.53 -1.99
C PHE A 148 -17.56 14.04 -3.14
N TYR A 149 -16.58 14.90 -2.87
CA TYR A 149 -15.66 15.39 -3.88
C TYR A 149 -14.86 14.24 -4.50
N PHE A 150 -14.18 13.43 -3.67
CA PHE A 150 -13.36 12.31 -4.11
C PHE A 150 -14.18 11.31 -4.93
N LEU A 151 -15.31 10.84 -4.40
CA LEU A 151 -16.09 9.80 -5.06
C LEU A 151 -16.75 10.29 -6.35
N ASN A 152 -17.26 11.52 -6.41
CA ASN A 152 -17.80 12.05 -7.67
C ASN A 152 -16.72 12.19 -8.74
N ARG A 153 -15.49 12.53 -8.34
CA ARG A 153 -14.38 12.72 -9.28
C ARG A 153 -13.83 11.40 -9.82
N TYR A 154 -13.69 10.39 -8.96
CA TYR A 154 -12.91 9.20 -9.31
C TYR A 154 -13.68 7.87 -9.37
N LYS A 155 -14.95 7.79 -8.91
CA LYS A 155 -15.68 6.49 -8.85
C LYS A 155 -15.76 5.75 -10.19
N ASP A 156 -15.77 6.48 -11.30
CA ASP A 156 -15.85 5.90 -12.65
C ASP A 156 -14.48 5.79 -13.35
N HIS A 157 -13.40 6.25 -12.71
CA HIS A 157 -12.05 6.20 -13.26
C HIS A 157 -11.55 4.75 -13.39
N PRO A 158 -10.87 4.36 -14.49
CA PRO A 158 -10.41 2.97 -14.72
C PRO A 158 -9.39 2.45 -13.69
N ALA A 159 -8.62 3.36 -13.08
CA ALA A 159 -7.71 3.04 -11.98
C ALA A 159 -8.36 3.08 -10.59
N MET A 160 -9.65 3.40 -10.45
CA MET A 160 -10.30 3.36 -9.13
C MET A 160 -10.31 1.93 -8.58
N LEU A 161 -9.84 1.75 -7.35
CA LEU A 161 -9.98 0.49 -6.63
C LEU A 161 -11.45 0.24 -6.34
N LYS A 162 -11.96 -0.91 -6.79
CA LYS A 162 -13.35 -1.31 -6.61
C LYS A 162 -13.45 -2.74 -6.11
N VAL A 163 -14.46 -2.97 -5.29
CA VAL A 163 -14.93 -4.31 -4.92
C VAL A 163 -16.36 -4.45 -5.41
N GLU A 164 -16.59 -5.32 -6.37
CA GLU A 164 -17.90 -5.56 -7.01
C GLU A 164 -18.61 -4.26 -7.45
N GLY A 165 -17.85 -3.37 -8.08
CA GLY A 165 -18.30 -2.09 -8.60
C GLY A 165 -18.35 -0.97 -7.57
N ARG A 166 -18.16 -1.26 -6.27
CA ARG A 166 -18.17 -0.27 -5.19
C ARG A 166 -16.79 0.37 -5.06
N PRO A 167 -16.63 1.70 -5.28
CA PRO A 167 -15.36 2.39 -5.08
C PRO A 167 -14.92 2.28 -3.62
N VAL A 168 -13.67 1.87 -3.40
CA VAL A 168 -13.09 1.73 -2.07
C VAL A 168 -12.68 3.11 -1.54
N VAL A 169 -12.88 3.35 -0.24
CA VAL A 169 -12.30 4.49 0.48
C VAL A 169 -11.75 4.01 1.81
N MET A 170 -10.52 4.37 2.13
CA MET A 170 -9.94 4.11 3.44
C MET A 170 -10.03 5.37 4.29
N ILE A 171 -10.39 5.22 5.56
CA ILE A 171 -10.58 6.34 6.48
C ILE A 171 -9.57 6.24 7.61
N TRP A 172 -8.57 7.12 7.64
CA TRP A 172 -7.62 7.18 8.73
C TRP A 172 -8.25 7.78 9.98
N THR A 173 -7.96 7.22 11.15
CA THR A 173 -8.53 7.63 12.45
C THR A 173 -10.05 7.62 12.52
N ALA A 174 -10.70 6.63 11.90
CA ALA A 174 -12.15 6.48 11.91
C ALA A 174 -12.77 6.45 13.33
N TRP A 175 -11.99 6.09 14.36
CA TRP A 175 -12.43 6.08 15.76
C TRP A 175 -12.89 7.46 16.30
N ALA A 176 -12.62 8.55 15.58
CA ALA A 176 -13.00 9.90 15.96
C ALA A 176 -14.52 10.15 15.91
N HIS A 177 -15.24 9.39 15.08
CA HIS A 177 -16.69 9.43 14.96
C HIS A 177 -17.28 8.07 15.31
N THR A 178 -18.51 8.08 15.82
CA THR A 178 -19.22 6.85 16.17
C THR A 178 -19.63 6.06 14.92
N PRO A 179 -19.84 4.73 15.04
CA PRO A 179 -20.36 3.93 13.93
C PRO A 179 -21.66 4.47 13.31
N ALA A 180 -22.58 5.01 14.14
CA ALA A 180 -23.83 5.61 13.63
C ALA A 180 -23.60 6.88 12.82
N GLN A 181 -22.62 7.71 13.20
CA GLN A 181 -22.24 8.89 12.42
C GLN A 181 -21.62 8.49 11.07
N TRP A 182 -20.75 7.47 11.06
CA TRP A 182 -20.21 6.93 9.81
C TRP A 182 -21.29 6.34 8.92
N GLN A 183 -22.22 5.56 9.48
CA GLN A 183 -23.37 5.07 8.74
C GLN A 183 -24.13 6.23 8.09
N GLY A 184 -24.41 7.30 8.84
CA GLY A 184 -25.07 8.49 8.30
C GLY A 184 -24.29 9.21 7.19
N VAL A 185 -22.96 9.13 7.16
CA VAL A 185 -22.13 9.65 6.05
C VAL A 185 -22.31 8.78 4.81
N PHE A 186 -22.20 7.46 4.94
CA PHE A 186 -22.33 6.53 3.81
C PHE A 186 -23.77 6.42 3.29
N ASP A 187 -24.79 6.55 4.15
CA ASP A 187 -26.19 6.63 3.74
C ASP A 187 -26.46 7.84 2.84
N LYS A 188 -25.79 8.98 3.09
CA LYS A 188 -25.92 10.17 2.24
C LYS A 188 -25.31 9.93 0.86
N LEU A 189 -24.15 9.29 0.80
CA LEU A 189 -23.50 8.90 -0.46
C LEU A 189 -24.39 7.92 -1.24
N GLU A 190 -24.94 6.91 -0.56
CA GLU A 190 -25.84 5.92 -1.18
C GLU A 190 -27.12 6.55 -1.72
N LYS A 191 -27.75 7.46 -0.95
CA LYS A 191 -28.91 8.25 -1.42
C LYS A 191 -28.60 9.11 -2.64
N ALA A 192 -27.34 9.51 -2.81
CA ALA A 192 -26.86 10.23 -3.99
C ALA A 192 -26.43 9.30 -5.14
N GLY A 193 -26.65 7.98 -5.02
CA GLY A 193 -26.31 6.98 -6.03
C GLY A 193 -24.84 6.52 -6.01
N ILE A 194 -24.12 6.80 -4.93
CA ILE A 194 -22.71 6.44 -4.77
C ILE A 194 -22.59 5.38 -3.68
N ASN A 195 -22.49 4.11 -4.09
CA ASN A 195 -22.36 3.00 -3.15
C ASN A 195 -20.89 2.64 -2.93
N ALA A 196 -20.23 3.27 -1.95
CA ALA A 196 -18.82 3.05 -1.63
C ALA A 196 -18.58 1.79 -0.79
N PHE A 197 -17.33 1.30 -0.80
CA PHE A 197 -16.82 0.24 0.07
C PHE A 197 -15.84 0.84 1.10
N PRO A 198 -16.29 1.18 2.31
CA PRO A 198 -15.40 1.81 3.29
C PRO A 198 -14.51 0.79 4.01
N ILE A 199 -13.24 1.15 4.18
CA ILE A 199 -12.28 0.47 5.04
C ILE A 199 -11.90 1.44 6.16
N MET A 200 -12.27 1.10 7.39
CA MET A 200 -12.07 1.98 8.54
C MET A 200 -10.71 1.70 9.19
N SER A 201 -9.74 2.59 8.95
CA SER A 201 -8.42 2.53 9.57
C SER A 201 -8.41 3.27 10.90
N GLY A 202 -7.89 2.63 11.94
CA GLY A 202 -7.81 3.23 13.27
C GLY A 202 -8.08 2.22 14.37
N SER A 203 -7.26 2.26 15.41
CA SER A 203 -7.24 1.28 16.48
C SER A 203 -8.62 1.13 17.12
N TYR A 204 -9.08 -0.12 17.21
CA TYR A 204 -10.26 -0.54 17.98
C TYR A 204 -10.32 0.23 19.33
N GLN A 205 -11.52 0.69 19.69
CA GLN A 205 -11.80 1.41 20.94
C GLN A 205 -11.05 2.75 21.12
N ASN A 206 -11.43 3.79 20.36
CA ASN A 206 -10.95 5.17 20.58
C ASN A 206 -9.42 5.32 20.52
N GLY A 207 -8.75 4.57 19.64
CA GLY A 207 -7.27 4.61 19.56
C GLY A 207 -6.56 3.91 20.73
N ARG A 208 -7.27 3.24 21.65
CA ARG A 208 -6.69 2.57 22.82
C ARG A 208 -6.16 1.16 22.51
N GLY A 209 -5.56 0.95 21.35
CA GLY A 209 -4.85 -0.29 21.02
C GLY A 209 -3.77 -0.67 22.07
N ARG A 210 -3.33 0.29 22.90
CA ARG A 210 -2.37 0.05 23.99
C ARG A 210 -2.84 -0.93 25.06
N SER A 211 -4.14 -1.01 25.39
CA SER A 211 -4.64 -2.01 26.37
C SER A 211 -4.59 -3.43 25.82
N TYR A 212 -4.61 -3.56 24.49
CA TYR A 212 -4.46 -4.82 23.78
C TYR A 212 -2.99 -5.21 23.60
N LEU A 213 -2.08 -4.26 23.38
CA LEU A 213 -0.64 -4.54 23.27
C LEU A 213 0.00 -5.03 24.58
N GLY A 214 -0.52 -4.63 25.74
CA GLY A 214 -0.02 -5.05 27.06
C GLY A 214 -0.08 -6.57 27.33
N PRO A 215 -1.19 -7.28 27.02
CA PRO A 215 -1.29 -8.73 27.21
C PRO A 215 -0.68 -9.59 26.10
N PHE A 216 -0.46 -9.08 24.88
CA PHE A 216 0.05 -9.90 23.79
C PHE A 216 1.55 -10.17 23.92
N ARG A 217 1.92 -11.44 23.70
CA ARG A 217 3.32 -11.90 23.74
C ARG A 217 4.00 -11.81 22.38
N SER A 218 3.24 -11.72 21.29
CA SER A 218 3.73 -11.60 19.91
C SER A 218 2.78 -10.80 18.99
N LEU A 219 3.29 -10.35 17.83
CA LEU A 219 2.47 -9.73 16.78
C LEU A 219 1.45 -10.71 16.18
N ALA A 220 1.82 -12.00 16.08
CA ALA A 220 0.93 -13.05 15.61
C ALA A 220 -0.29 -13.22 16.53
N ASP A 221 -0.10 -13.17 17.85
CA ASP A 221 -1.21 -13.25 18.82
C ASP A 221 -2.15 -12.05 18.72
N PHE A 222 -1.60 -10.85 18.51
CA PHE A 222 -2.37 -9.64 18.24
C PHE A 222 -3.25 -9.83 17.00
N MET A 223 -2.65 -10.20 15.86
CA MET A 223 -3.38 -10.34 14.58
C MET A 223 -4.43 -11.46 14.63
N LYS A 224 -4.14 -12.59 15.27
CA LYS A 224 -5.12 -13.67 15.50
C LYS A 224 -6.27 -13.24 16.39
N THR A 225 -5.99 -12.43 17.41
CA THR A 225 -7.04 -11.90 18.30
C THR A 225 -7.95 -10.93 17.54
N MET A 226 -7.38 -10.05 16.72
CA MET A 226 -8.16 -9.17 15.85
C MET A 226 -9.04 -9.96 14.88
N ARG A 227 -8.48 -11.01 14.26
CA ARG A 227 -9.23 -11.94 13.43
C ARG A 227 -10.39 -12.60 14.20
N GLY A 228 -10.14 -13.06 15.42
CA GLY A 228 -11.15 -13.69 16.27
C GLY A 228 -12.35 -12.78 16.56
N HIS A 229 -12.12 -11.48 16.78
CA HIS A 229 -13.20 -10.50 16.96
C HIS A 229 -14.05 -10.34 15.69
N ILE A 230 -13.43 -10.38 14.51
CA ILE A 230 -14.13 -10.32 13.23
C ILE A 230 -14.95 -11.59 13.00
N ASP A 231 -14.39 -12.76 13.28
CA ASP A 231 -15.10 -14.04 13.15
C ASP A 231 -16.30 -14.12 14.12
N GLU A 232 -16.15 -13.61 15.35
CA GLU A 232 -17.24 -13.51 16.32
C GLU A 232 -18.36 -12.58 15.85
N TYR A 233 -17.99 -11.40 15.35
CA TYR A 233 -18.94 -10.48 14.72
C TYR A 233 -19.67 -11.14 13.55
N ASN A 234 -18.94 -11.84 12.66
CA ASN A 234 -19.51 -12.50 11.50
C ASN A 234 -20.49 -13.62 11.86
N ARG A 235 -20.23 -14.36 12.94
CA ARG A 235 -21.12 -15.41 13.44
C ARG A 235 -22.43 -14.87 14.00
N THR A 236 -22.42 -13.66 14.55
CA THR A 236 -23.55 -13.11 15.29
C THR A 236 -24.37 -12.08 14.51
N LYS A 237 -23.71 -11.25 13.70
CA LYS A 237 -24.32 -10.07 13.05
C LYS A 237 -23.86 -9.83 11.61
N GLY A 238 -22.67 -10.29 11.23
CA GLY A 238 -22.07 -9.89 9.95
C GLY A 238 -22.91 -10.25 8.72
N LEU A 239 -23.62 -11.37 8.74
CA LEU A 239 -24.48 -11.77 7.62
C LEU A 239 -25.76 -10.94 7.49
N GLU A 240 -26.20 -10.25 8.55
CA GLU A 240 -27.39 -9.38 8.52
C GLU A 240 -27.14 -8.14 7.66
N ASN A 241 -25.88 -7.73 7.49
CA ASN A 241 -25.47 -6.60 6.66
C ASN A 241 -25.19 -6.99 5.19
N GLY A 242 -25.65 -8.17 4.78
CA GLY A 242 -25.51 -8.70 3.42
C GLY A 242 -24.17 -9.35 3.11
N LYS A 243 -23.08 -8.95 3.79
CA LYS A 243 -21.73 -9.54 3.66
C LYS A 243 -20.97 -9.54 4.99
N PRO A 244 -20.14 -10.57 5.25
CA PRO A 244 -19.29 -10.60 6.43
C PRO A 244 -18.29 -9.45 6.43
N ALA A 245 -17.82 -9.03 7.59
CA ALA A 245 -16.67 -8.15 7.72
C ALA A 245 -15.38 -8.88 7.29
N GLN A 246 -14.47 -8.16 6.66
CA GLN A 246 -13.15 -8.66 6.24
C GLN A 246 -12.08 -8.38 7.30
N HIS A 247 -11.11 -9.27 7.41
CA HIS A 247 -9.87 -9.09 8.17
C HIS A 247 -8.74 -8.64 7.25
N HIS A 248 -8.30 -7.39 7.41
CA HIS A 248 -7.18 -6.82 6.67
C HIS A 248 -5.96 -6.76 7.60
N ALA A 249 -4.86 -7.42 7.23
CA ALA A 249 -3.64 -7.41 8.03
C ALA A 249 -2.61 -6.46 7.45
N THR A 250 -1.91 -5.72 8.32
CA THR A 250 -0.85 -4.78 7.93
C THR A 250 0.52 -5.34 8.25
N ILE A 251 1.43 -5.31 7.28
CA ILE A 251 2.84 -5.70 7.43
C ILE A 251 3.75 -4.50 7.20
N SER A 252 4.96 -4.53 7.76
CA SER A 252 5.87 -3.38 7.73
C SER A 252 7.34 -3.81 7.81
N PRO A 253 8.25 -3.22 7.02
CA PRO A 253 9.67 -3.52 7.09
C PRO A 253 10.36 -2.87 8.31
N GLY A 254 9.69 -1.94 8.99
CA GLY A 254 10.27 -1.25 10.14
C GLY A 254 9.42 -0.06 10.59
N TYR A 255 9.81 0.54 11.73
CA TYR A 255 9.16 1.76 12.22
C TYR A 255 10.08 2.53 13.18
N ASP A 256 10.78 3.55 12.69
CA ASP A 256 11.65 4.43 13.49
C ASP A 256 11.23 5.89 13.33
N GLU A 257 10.58 6.43 14.36
CA GLU A 257 10.18 7.85 14.41
C GLU A 257 11.12 8.68 15.32
N THR A 258 12.22 8.10 15.80
CA THR A 258 13.09 8.75 16.80
C THR A 258 13.74 10.03 16.28
N ARG A 259 13.82 10.17 14.95
CA ARG A 259 14.32 11.36 14.27
C ARG A 259 13.28 12.48 14.14
N ASN A 260 12.02 12.23 14.52
CA ASN A 260 10.95 13.23 14.46
C ASN A 260 10.82 14.00 15.79
N PRO A 261 11.19 15.29 15.87
CA PRO A 261 11.12 16.06 17.11
C PRO A 261 9.70 16.19 17.66
N GLY A 262 8.69 16.25 16.79
CA GLY A 262 7.28 16.33 17.20
C GLY A 262 6.76 15.06 17.87
N ARG A 263 7.48 13.95 17.69
CA ARG A 263 7.20 12.67 18.34
C ARG A 263 7.93 12.53 19.67
N LYS A 264 8.84 13.42 20.07
CA LYS A 264 9.46 13.37 21.41
C LYS A 264 8.41 13.64 22.49
N THR A 265 8.43 12.84 23.54
CA THR A 265 7.65 13.09 24.76
C THR A 265 8.42 14.03 25.67
N SER A 266 7.70 14.73 26.55
CA SER A 266 8.30 15.61 27.56
C SER A 266 9.24 14.89 28.52
N GLY A 267 9.10 13.56 28.67
CA GLY A 267 9.97 12.71 29.50
C GLY A 267 11.15 12.08 28.76
N GLY A 268 11.50 12.56 27.56
CA GLY A 268 12.65 12.04 26.79
C GLY A 268 12.42 10.73 26.03
N GLY A 269 11.16 10.27 25.93
CA GLY A 269 10.76 9.13 25.08
C GLY A 269 10.12 9.58 23.76
N TYR A 270 9.42 8.69 23.06
CA TYR A 270 8.69 9.00 21.83
C TYR A 270 7.20 8.60 21.93
N LYS A 271 6.32 9.36 21.25
CA LYS A 271 4.85 9.33 21.38
C LYS A 271 4.20 8.19 20.63
N GLY A 272 4.77 7.71 19.52
CA GLY A 272 4.16 6.65 18.75
C GLY A 272 4.43 5.27 19.34
N ALA A 273 3.68 4.32 18.80
CA ALA A 273 3.78 2.92 19.15
C ALA A 273 5.04 2.25 18.55
N GLY A 274 6.07 3.02 18.16
CA GLY A 274 7.45 2.57 17.92
C GLY A 274 8.09 2.11 19.23
N TRP A 275 7.49 1.05 19.78
CA TRP A 275 7.58 0.55 21.13
C TRP A 275 9.02 0.12 21.46
N LYS A 276 9.40 0.38 22.71
CA LYS A 276 10.62 0.02 23.44
C LYS A 276 11.13 -1.43 23.34
N ASP A 277 10.76 -2.23 22.34
CA ASP A 277 11.12 -3.64 22.32
C ASP A 277 11.14 -4.27 20.91
N ARG A 278 11.95 -3.72 20.00
CA ARG A 278 12.39 -4.46 18.80
C ARG A 278 13.23 -5.69 19.18
N THR A 279 13.79 -5.69 20.39
CA THR A 279 14.48 -6.82 21.03
C THR A 279 13.57 -8.02 21.34
N LYS A 280 12.25 -7.83 21.50
CA LYS A 280 11.29 -8.95 21.65
C LYS A 280 11.22 -9.87 20.43
N PHE A 281 11.62 -9.38 19.25
CA PHE A 281 11.76 -10.16 18.04
C PHE A 281 13.23 -10.41 17.66
N GLY A 282 14.18 -10.01 18.52
CA GLY A 282 15.61 -10.25 18.32
C GLY A 282 16.26 -9.43 17.19
N VAL A 283 15.64 -8.34 16.71
CA VAL A 283 16.14 -7.57 15.56
C VAL A 283 16.57 -6.15 15.98
N ASN A 284 17.83 -5.81 15.71
CA ASN A 284 18.36 -4.45 15.77
C ASN A 284 18.09 -3.73 14.43
N TYR A 285 17.82 -2.42 14.46
CA TYR A 285 17.58 -1.64 13.25
C TYR A 285 18.88 -0.96 12.74
N PRO A 286 19.11 -0.87 11.41
CA PRO A 286 18.26 -1.38 10.33
C PRO A 286 18.26 -2.92 10.28
N ASP A 287 17.07 -3.47 9.96
CA ASP A 287 16.74 -4.91 9.92
C ASP A 287 17.91 -5.76 9.38
N ASN A 288 18.06 -6.99 9.88
CA ASN A 288 19.14 -7.89 9.48
C ASN A 288 19.22 -7.97 7.93
N PRO A 289 20.42 -8.08 7.30
CA PRO A 289 20.61 -8.25 5.86
C PRO A 289 19.55 -9.07 5.10
N ASP A 290 18.92 -10.08 5.72
CA ASP A 290 17.91 -10.94 5.09
C ASP A 290 16.43 -10.47 5.20
N GLY A 291 16.16 -9.35 5.89
CA GLY A 291 14.81 -8.77 6.01
C GLY A 291 13.96 -9.48 7.06
N ALA A 292 14.60 -9.98 8.13
CA ALA A 292 14.00 -10.86 9.12
C ALA A 292 12.79 -10.23 9.84
N TYR A 293 12.85 -8.94 10.15
CA TYR A 293 11.71 -8.24 10.74
C TYR A 293 10.53 -8.22 9.77
N TYR A 294 10.76 -7.83 8.52
CA TYR A 294 9.68 -7.75 7.54
C TYR A 294 9.02 -9.12 7.32
N ARG A 295 9.84 -10.18 7.18
CA ARG A 295 9.38 -11.57 7.10
C ARG A 295 8.57 -11.98 8.32
N GLY A 296 9.03 -11.66 9.53
CA GLY A 296 8.29 -11.94 10.76
C GLY A 296 6.93 -11.22 10.83
N THR A 297 6.82 -9.99 10.32
CA THR A 297 5.50 -9.32 10.23
C THR A 297 4.58 -10.01 9.24
N PHE A 298 5.12 -10.50 8.12
CA PHE A 298 4.37 -11.26 7.12
C PHE A 298 3.91 -12.62 7.66
N GLU A 299 4.78 -13.38 8.32
CA GLU A 299 4.42 -14.64 8.98
C GLU A 299 3.31 -14.43 10.02
N ALA A 300 3.42 -13.37 10.83
CA ALA A 300 2.39 -13.00 11.78
C ALA A 300 1.05 -12.70 11.08
N ALA A 301 1.08 -11.93 9.98
CA ALA A 301 -0.12 -11.63 9.20
C ALA A 301 -0.75 -12.91 8.65
N MET A 302 0.02 -13.75 7.96
CA MET A 302 -0.46 -15.01 7.38
C MET A 302 -1.06 -15.95 8.43
N SER A 303 -0.52 -15.95 9.66
CA SER A 303 -1.06 -16.75 10.77
C SER A 303 -2.49 -16.35 11.19
N SER A 304 -2.97 -15.19 10.77
CA SER A 304 -4.34 -14.69 11.00
C SER A 304 -5.29 -14.88 9.80
N ASN A 305 -4.80 -15.49 8.72
CA ASN A 305 -5.54 -15.76 7.47
C ASN A 305 -6.27 -14.52 6.90
N PRO A 306 -5.54 -13.44 6.56
CA PRO A 306 -6.15 -12.19 6.15
C PRO A 306 -6.85 -12.30 4.80
N ASP A 307 -7.93 -11.54 4.64
CA ASP A 307 -8.62 -11.37 3.36
C ASP A 307 -7.79 -10.45 2.44
N TRP A 308 -7.28 -9.33 2.99
CA TRP A 308 -6.41 -8.36 2.31
C TRP A 308 -5.12 -8.13 3.09
N LEU A 309 -4.05 -7.79 2.37
CA LEU A 309 -2.74 -7.48 2.94
C LEU A 309 -2.37 -6.03 2.66
N HIS A 310 -2.09 -5.25 3.70
CA HIS A 310 -1.68 -3.85 3.59
C HIS A 310 -0.19 -3.73 3.89
N ILE A 311 0.53 -2.97 3.06
CA ILE A 311 1.94 -2.63 3.27
C ILE A 311 2.03 -1.25 3.88
N SER A 312 2.46 -1.18 5.14
CA SER A 312 2.84 0.05 5.82
C SER A 312 4.36 0.17 5.83
N THR A 313 4.96 0.87 4.87
CA THR A 313 4.37 1.75 3.86
C THR A 313 5.17 1.69 2.56
N PHE A 314 4.70 2.29 1.47
CA PHE A 314 5.57 2.53 0.32
C PHE A 314 6.68 3.52 0.68
N ASN A 315 6.33 4.75 1.09
CA ASN A 315 7.29 5.84 1.29
C ASN A 315 7.00 6.72 2.52
N GLU A 316 6.60 6.16 3.65
CA GLU A 316 6.63 6.92 4.91
C GLU A 316 8.03 6.96 5.49
N LEU A 317 8.82 7.89 4.98
CA LEU A 317 10.25 8.02 5.25
C LEU A 317 10.51 8.58 6.65
N TYR A 318 9.67 9.48 7.16
CA TYR A 318 9.85 10.03 8.52
C TYR A 318 9.62 9.02 9.63
N GLU A 319 8.96 7.90 9.32
CA GLU A 319 8.76 6.78 10.23
C GLU A 319 9.60 5.57 9.85
N PHE A 320 10.47 5.66 8.85
CA PHE A 320 11.38 4.58 8.44
C PHE A 320 10.66 3.24 8.22
N SER A 321 9.44 3.31 7.68
CA SER A 321 8.58 2.14 7.40
C SER A 321 8.45 1.84 5.91
N HIS A 322 9.19 2.58 5.07
CA HIS A 322 9.15 2.50 3.62
C HIS A 322 9.67 1.16 3.06
N ILE A 323 9.05 0.70 1.98
CA ILE A 323 9.62 -0.29 1.06
C ILE A 323 10.26 0.35 -0.18
N GLU A 324 10.05 1.66 -0.39
CA GLU A 324 10.65 2.45 -1.46
C GLU A 324 12.15 2.15 -1.55
N ALA A 325 12.66 1.94 -2.77
CA ALA A 325 14.05 1.60 -2.98
C ALA A 325 14.97 2.76 -2.59
N THR A 326 15.97 2.48 -1.76
CA THR A 326 16.99 3.44 -1.31
C THR A 326 18.40 2.96 -1.64
N PHE A 327 19.41 3.83 -1.52
CA PHE A 327 20.80 3.41 -1.67
C PHE A 327 21.23 2.41 -0.58
N GLU A 328 20.67 2.50 0.62
CA GLU A 328 20.99 1.62 1.75
C GLU A 328 20.49 0.19 1.56
N HIS A 329 19.38 0.03 0.82
CA HIS A 329 18.66 -1.23 0.74
C HIS A 329 18.47 -1.74 -0.69
N GLY A 330 18.83 -0.94 -1.70
CA GLY A 330 18.51 -1.23 -3.10
C GLY A 330 17.02 -1.52 -3.25
N TYR A 331 16.71 -2.61 -3.95
CA TYR A 331 15.33 -3.09 -4.12
C TYR A 331 14.92 -4.19 -3.13
N LYS A 332 15.68 -4.41 -2.05
CA LYS A 332 15.45 -5.53 -1.11
C LYS A 332 14.00 -5.61 -0.65
N TYR A 333 13.43 -4.52 -0.13
CA TYR A 333 12.07 -4.56 0.40
C TYR A 333 11.00 -4.66 -0.69
N ILE A 334 11.23 -4.06 -1.87
CA ILE A 334 10.39 -4.27 -3.07
C ILE A 334 10.36 -5.76 -3.46
N ASP A 335 11.52 -6.41 -3.48
CA ASP A 335 11.63 -7.82 -3.88
C ASP A 335 11.05 -8.77 -2.83
N LEU A 336 11.23 -8.46 -1.53
CA LEU A 336 10.56 -9.16 -0.43
C LEU A 336 9.04 -9.01 -0.50
N THR A 337 8.53 -7.81 -0.78
CA THR A 337 7.09 -7.62 -0.98
C THR A 337 6.59 -8.49 -2.12
N ALA A 338 7.30 -8.56 -3.26
CA ALA A 338 6.92 -9.46 -4.36
C ALA A 338 6.90 -10.94 -3.96
N GLU A 339 7.83 -11.38 -3.11
CA GLU A 339 7.82 -12.73 -2.53
C GLU A 339 6.55 -12.96 -1.68
N PHE A 340 6.25 -12.05 -0.76
CA PHE A 340 5.09 -12.11 0.13
C PHE A 340 3.77 -12.09 -0.65
N VAL A 341 3.66 -11.26 -1.69
CA VAL A 341 2.48 -11.22 -2.54
C VAL A 341 2.25 -12.57 -3.22
N ARG A 342 3.30 -13.20 -3.74
CA ARG A 342 3.17 -14.51 -4.39
C ARG A 342 2.69 -15.56 -3.42
N GLU A 343 3.25 -15.59 -2.20
CA GLU A 343 2.81 -16.53 -1.17
C GLU A 343 1.36 -16.26 -0.74
N PHE A 344 1.04 -15.01 -0.43
CA PHE A 344 -0.30 -14.60 0.00
C PHE A 344 -1.37 -15.01 -1.02
N LYS A 345 -1.11 -14.76 -2.30
CA LYS A 345 -2.03 -15.07 -3.41
C LYS A 345 -1.93 -16.51 -3.92
N GLY A 346 -0.98 -17.32 -3.44
CA GLY A 346 -0.74 -18.68 -3.93
C GLY A 346 -0.24 -18.74 -5.38
N LEU A 347 0.49 -17.71 -5.84
CA LEU A 347 1.05 -17.65 -7.19
C LEU A 347 2.26 -18.59 -7.29
N LYS A 348 2.27 -19.48 -8.29
CA LYS A 348 3.42 -20.34 -8.57
C LYS A 348 4.60 -19.49 -9.03
N GLN A 349 5.80 -19.76 -8.50
CA GLN A 349 7.04 -19.20 -9.03
C GLN A 349 7.19 -19.68 -10.49
N GLN A 350 7.26 -18.76 -11.45
CA GLN A 350 7.70 -19.12 -12.80
C GLN A 350 9.16 -19.53 -12.70
N ARG A 351 9.44 -20.85 -12.75
CA ARG A 351 10.80 -21.33 -12.94
C ARG A 351 11.27 -20.80 -14.29
N GLN A 352 12.31 -19.97 -14.31
CA GLN A 352 13.10 -19.79 -15.51
C GLN A 352 13.81 -21.13 -15.77
N GLU A 353 13.20 -21.99 -16.57
CA GLU A 353 13.90 -23.13 -17.15
C GLU A 353 14.94 -22.56 -18.12
N GLY A 354 16.17 -22.43 -17.62
CA GLY A 354 17.33 -22.12 -18.43
C GLY A 354 17.46 -23.18 -19.52
N ARG A 355 17.44 -22.73 -20.78
CA ARG A 355 17.94 -23.48 -21.93
C ARG A 355 19.42 -23.81 -21.71
N ALA A 356 19.70 -24.91 -21.02
CA ALA A 356 20.92 -25.66 -21.24
C ALA A 356 20.65 -26.61 -22.41
N GLY A 357 20.75 -26.07 -23.63
CA GLY A 357 20.76 -26.86 -24.84
C GLY A 357 22.02 -27.73 -24.84
N ALA A 358 21.80 -29.03 -24.99
CA ALA A 358 22.84 -30.02 -25.20
C ALA A 358 23.73 -29.61 -26.39
N ASN A 359 25.02 -29.46 -26.13
CA ASN A 359 26.05 -29.60 -27.17
C ASN A 359 26.39 -31.10 -27.25
N THR A 360 25.81 -31.76 -28.25
CA THR A 360 26.40 -32.93 -28.88
C THR A 360 26.43 -32.62 -30.37
N ASP A 361 27.61 -32.23 -30.84
CA ASP A 361 28.27 -32.72 -32.05
C ASP A 361 29.73 -32.28 -32.05
#